data_AF-A0A9X2LAI3-F1
#
_entry.id   AF-A0A9X2LAI3-F1
#
_cell.length_a   1.000
_cell.length_b   1.000
_cell.length_c   1.000
_cell.angle_alpha   90.00
_cell.angle_beta   90.00
_cell.angle_gamma   90.00
#
_symmetry.space_group_name_H-M   'P 1'
#
loop_
_entity.id
_entity.type
_entity.pdbx_description
1 polymer ?
#
loop_
_entity_poly.entity_id
_entity_poly.type
_entity_poly.pdbx_seq_one_letter_code
_entity_poly.pdbx_strand_id
1 'polypeptide(L)' 'MSQTLFHRLTAKGFDVVCMEARQVAAQLAAIRNKTDRNDAYGIAQIVRTGWFHPVHMKSR' A
#
# COMPACT_ATOMS: atom_id res chain seq x y z
N MET A 1 -2.36 -7.80 -8.20
CA MET A 1 -1.04 -7.47 -7.62
C MET A 1 0.02 -8.36 -8.24
N SER A 2 1.16 -7.80 -8.64
CA SER A 2 2.26 -8.59 -9.21
C SER A 2 3.05 -9.27 -8.09
N GLN A 3 2.82 -10.58 -7.91
CA GLN A 3 3.56 -11.42 -6.97
C GLN A 3 5.08 -11.36 -7.19
N THR A 4 5.48 -11.25 -8.46
CA THR A 4 6.88 -11.11 -8.86
C THR A 4 7.52 -9.83 -8.33
N LEU A 5 6.79 -8.71 -8.31
CA LEU A 5 7.33 -7.43 -7.83
C LEU A 5 7.63 -7.49 -6.32
N PHE A 6 6.68 -8.01 -5.54
CA PHE A 6 6.83 -8.19 -4.10
C PHE A 6 8.07 -9.01 -3.77
N HIS A 7 8.15 -10.24 -4.29
CA HIS A 7 9.26 -11.15 -3.98
C HIS A 7 10.61 -10.64 -4.48
N ARG A 8 10.68 -9.97 -5.64
CA ARG A 8 11.94 -9.41 -6.14
C ARG A 8 12.44 -8.23 -5.33
N LEU A 9 11.55 -7.39 -4.80
CA LEU A 9 11.93 -6.29 -3.93
C LEU A 9 12.36 -6.81 -2.55
N THR A 10 11.62 -7.76 -1.98
CA THR A 10 12.02 -8.42 -0.73
C THR A 10 13.37 -9.14 -0.87
N ALA A 11 13.61 -9.84 -1.99
CA ALA A 11 14.89 -10.50 -2.27
C ALA A 11 16.07 -9.53 -2.43
N LYS A 12 15.79 -8.25 -2.75
CA LYS A 12 16.78 -7.18 -2.79
C LYS A 12 17.01 -6.51 -1.43
N GLY A 13 16.34 -6.96 -0.37
CA GLY A 13 16.48 -6.43 0.99
C GLY A 13 15.64 -5.18 1.28
N PHE A 14 14.67 -4.85 0.41
CA PHE A 14 13.73 -3.76 0.72
C PHE A 14 12.69 -4.23 1.74
N ASP A 15 12.30 -3.32 2.63
CA ASP A 15 11.11 -3.49 3.46
C ASP A 15 9.86 -3.26 2.59
N VAL A 16 9.11 -4.33 2.35
CA VAL A 16 7.99 -4.34 1.41
C VAL A 16 6.78 -4.92 2.10
N VAL A 17 5.68 -4.20 2.04
CA VAL A 17 4.39 -4.65 2.55
C VAL A 17 3.32 -4.57 1.46
N CYS A 18 2.52 -5.64 1.36
CA CYS A 18 1.32 -5.62 0.52
C CYS A 18 0.15 -5.13 1.37
N MET A 19 -0.45 -4.00 1.03
CA MET A 19 -1.58 -3.43 1.77
C MET A 19 -2.92 -3.95 1.24
N GLU A 20 -3.92 -4.08 2.10
CA GLU A 20 -5.29 -4.42 1.68
C GLU A 20 -5.92 -3.25 0.92
N ALA A 21 -6.19 -3.47 -0.38
CA ALA A 21 -6.56 -2.39 -1.29
C ALA A 21 -7.87 -1.69 -0.92
N ARG A 22 -8.86 -2.42 -0.39
CA ARG A 22 -10.18 -1.88 -0.09
C ARG A 22 -10.15 -0.95 1.13
N GLN A 23 -9.38 -1.30 2.15
CA GLN A 23 -9.14 -0.48 3.32
C GLN A 23 -8.38 0.80 2.94
N VAL A 24 -7.32 0.67 2.13
CA VAL A 24 -6.59 1.84 1.62
C VAL A 24 -7.53 2.74 0.82
N ALA A 25 -8.35 2.17 -0.06
CA ALA A 25 -9.33 2.93 -0.84
C ALA A 25 -10.37 3.63 0.04
N ALA A 26 -10.88 2.97 1.10
CA ALA A 26 -11.82 3.56 2.04
C ALA A 26 -11.21 4.74 2.82
N GLN A 27 -9.93 4.65 3.19
CA GLN A 27 -9.21 5.75 3.83
C GLN A 27 -8.99 6.92 2.87
N LEU A 28 -8.61 6.65 1.62
CA LEU A 28 -8.45 7.68 0.61
C LEU A 28 -9.79 8.30 0.19
N ALA A 29 -10.91 7.57 0.28
CA ALA A 29 -12.23 8.10 -0.02
C ALA A 29 -12.68 9.21 0.94
N ALA A 30 -12.08 9.31 2.14
CA ALA A 30 -12.31 10.43 3.04
C ALA A 30 -11.69 11.76 2.53
N ILE A 31 -10.80 11.70 1.53
CA ILE A 31 -10.20 12.87 0.91
C ILE A 31 -11.20 13.48 -0.08
N ARG A 32 -11.79 14.62 0.31
CA ARG A 32 -12.84 15.31 -0.47
C ARG A 32 -12.39 15.77 -1.86
N ASN A 33 -11.11 16.12 -2.03
CA ASN A 33 -10.55 16.56 -3.31
C ASN A 33 -9.53 15.55 -3.83
N LYS A 34 -9.95 14.76 -4.83
CA LYS A 34 -9.11 13.75 -5.46
C LYS A 34 -8.17 14.38 -6.47
N THR A 35 -6.88 14.33 -6.17
CA THR A 35 -5.79 14.70 -7.09
C THR A 35 -4.66 13.69 -6.90
N ASP A 36 -3.84 13.46 -7.92
CA ASP A 36 -2.70 12.54 -7.80
C ASP A 36 -1.77 12.92 -6.64
N ARG A 37 -1.62 14.23 -6.39
CA ARG A 37 -0.85 14.77 -5.26
C ARG A 37 -1.46 14.37 -3.91
N ASN A 38 -2.78 14.53 -3.75
CA ASN A 38 -3.45 14.20 -2.50
C ASN A 38 -3.54 12.70 -2.26
N ASP A 39 -3.71 11.91 -3.33
CA ASP A 39 -3.69 10.44 -3.24
C ASP A 39 -2.31 9.94 -2.82
N ALA A 40 -1.23 10.45 -3.43
CA ALA A 40 0.14 10.14 -3.03
C ALA A 40 0.42 10.53 -1.57
N TYR A 41 -0.02 11.72 -1.17
CA TYR A 41 0.08 12.16 0.21
C TYR A 41 -0.69 11.23 1.15
N GLY A 42 -1.94 10.89 0.83
CA GLY A 42 -2.79 10.00 1.61
C GLY A 42 -2.14 8.63 1.79
N ILE A 43 -1.60 8.03 0.73
CA ILE A 43 -0.87 6.76 0.81
C ILE A 43 0.36 6.90 1.73
N ALA A 44 1.12 8.00 1.62
CA ALA A 44 2.25 8.23 2.50
C ALA A 44 1.86 8.40 3.97
N GLN A 45 0.70 9.00 4.26
CA GLN A 45 0.14 9.08 5.61
C GLN A 45 -0.20 7.69 6.14
N ILE A 46 -0.91 6.87 5.35
CA ILE A 46 -1.31 5.50 5.70
C ILE A 46 -0.09 4.65 6.06
N VAL A 47 0.95 4.71 5.22
CA VAL A 47 2.21 3.98 5.46
C VAL A 47 2.90 4.49 6.72
N ARG A 48 2.99 5.81 6.92
CA ARG A 48 3.67 6.39 8.10
C ARG A 48 2.98 6.04 9.41
N THR A 49 1.65 6.03 9.45
CA THR A 49 0.89 5.69 10.68
C THR A 49 0.76 4.18 10.91
N GLY A 50 1.11 3.36 9.91
CA GLY A 50 0.86 1.92 9.96
C GLY A 50 -0.63 1.57 9.91
N TRP A 51 -1.49 2.48 9.46
CA TRP A 51 -2.94 2.28 9.38
C TRP A 51 -3.32 1.47 8.15
N PHE A 52 -2.74 0.29 7.99
CA PHE A 52 -3.09 -0.64 6.92
C PHE A 52 -3.04 -2.07 7.46
N HIS A 53 -3.84 -2.95 6.88
CA HIS A 53 -3.71 -4.38 7.12
C HIS A 53 -2.74 -4.98 6.10
N PRO A 54 -1.65 -5.63 6.56
CA PRO A 54 -0.77 -6.37 5.68
C PRO A 54 -1.51 -7.60 5.14
N VAL A 55 -1.44 -7.79 3.82
CA VAL A 55 -1.98 -8.95 3.14
C VAL A 55 -0.84 -9.94 2.91
N HIS A 56 -1.04 -11.19 3.30
CA HIS A 56 -0.11 -12.25 2.99
C HIS A 56 -0.06 -12.49 1.49
N MET A 57 1.11 -12.28 0.89
CA MET A 57 1.37 -12.67 -0.48
C MET A 57 1.75 -14.15 -0.50
N LYS A 58 0.93 -14.97 -1.17
CA LYS A 58 1.21 -16.40 -1.32
C LYS A 58 2.63 -16.59 -1.87
N SER A 59 3.32 -17.63 -1.39
CA SER A 59 4.46 -18.16 -2.13
C SER A 59 3.95 -18.79 -3.41
N ARG A 60 4.81 -18.85 -4.44
CA ARG A 60 4.49 -19.67 -5.60
C ARG A 60 4.58 -21.14 -5.24
#